data_AF-H1W0K2-F1
#
_entry.id   AF-H1W0K2-F1
#
_cell.length_a   1.000
_cell.length_b   1.000
_cell.length_c   1.000
_cell.angle_alpha   90.00
_cell.angle_beta   90.00
_cell.angle_gamma   90.00
#
_symmetry.space_group_name_H-M   'P 1'
#
loop_
_entity.id
_entity.type
_entity.pdbx_description
1 polymer ?
#
loop_
_entity_poly.entity_id
_entity_poly.type
_entity_poly.pdbx_seq_one_letter_code
_entity_poly.pdbx_strand_id
1 'polypeptide(L)' 'MRLLSVKSLEVKEFSANVIPPYAILSHRWLGDDEEVILQDIELPVAKTKLGYENS' A
#
# COMPACT_ATOMS: atom_id res chain seq x y z
N MET A 1 -7.81 -10.32 7.61
CA MET A 1 -6.50 -9.91 7.03
C MET A 1 -6.64 -8.52 6.46
N ARG A 2 -5.60 -7.68 6.53
CA ARG A 2 -5.57 -6.35 5.91
C ARG A 2 -4.61 -6.37 4.72
N LEU A 3 -5.05 -5.91 3.55
CA LEU A 3 -4.22 -5.80 2.36
C LEU A 3 -4.26 -4.36 1.83
N LEU A 4 -3.14 -3.90 1.29
CA LEU A 4 -3.05 -2.61 0.62
C LEU A 4 -3.46 -2.75 -0.85
N SER A 5 -4.41 -1.93 -1.29
CA SER A 5 -4.80 -1.83 -2.70
C SER A 5 -3.77 -1.02 -3.48
N VAL A 6 -3.07 -1.63 -4.45
CA VAL A 6 -2.05 -0.92 -5.26
C VAL A 6 -2.64 0.18 -6.15
N LYS A 7 -3.92 0.08 -6.53
CA LYS A 7 -4.60 1.06 -7.40
C LYS A 7 -5.11 2.29 -6.66
N SER A 8 -5.51 2.12 -5.39
CA SER A 8 -6.12 3.19 -4.60
C SER A 8 -5.28 3.63 -3.39
N LEU A 9 -4.25 2.86 -3.04
CA LEU A 9 -3.51 2.97 -1.78
C LEU A 9 -4.43 3.04 -0.57
N GLU A 10 -5.48 2.25 -0.57
CA GLU A 10 -6.38 2.11 0.56
C GLU A 10 -6.21 0.74 1.20
N VAL A 11 -6.27 0.72 2.53
CA VAL A 11 -6.28 -0.51 3.31
C VAL A 11 -7.65 -1.16 3.17
N LYS A 12 -7.68 -2.39 2.68
CA LYS A 12 -8.90 -3.20 2.62
C LYS A 12 -8.84 -4.34 3.63
N GLU A 13 -9.93 -4.48 4.36
CA GLU A 13 -10.13 -5.61 5.27
C GLU A 13 -10.78 -6.79 4.53
N PHE A 14 -10.20 -7.96 4.72
CA PHE A 14 -10.67 -9.23 4.18
C PHE A 14 -11.03 -10.16 5.34
N SER A 15 -12.27 -10.62 5.36
CA SER A 15 -12.75 -11.68 6.24
C SER A 15 -12.03 -13.00 5.94
N ALA A 16 -11.89 -13.88 6.93
CA ALA A 16 -11.13 -15.12 6.83
C ALA A 16 -11.51 -16.00 5.62
N ASN A 17 -12.78 -15.93 5.18
CA ASN A 17 -13.31 -16.74 4.08
C ASN A 17 -13.18 -16.08 2.69
N VAL A 18 -12.61 -14.87 2.59
CA VAL A 18 -12.56 -14.07 1.35
C VAL A 18 -11.12 -13.59 1.05
N ILE A 19 -10.12 -14.24 1.65
CA ILE A 19 -8.72 -13.87 1.45
C ILE A 19 -8.29 -14.35 0.05
N PRO A 20 -7.74 -13.46 -0.81
CA PRO A 20 -7.23 -13.89 -2.10
C PRO A 20 -6.08 -14.90 -1.91
N PRO A 21 -5.99 -15.93 -2.77
CA PRO A 21 -5.01 -17.01 -2.61
C PRO A 21 -3.55 -16.54 -2.71
N TYR A 22 -3.32 -15.36 -3.29
CA TYR A 22 -2.03 -14.69 -3.31
C TYR A 22 -2.21 -13.17 -3.31
N ALA A 23 -1.29 -12.47 -2.63
CA ALA A 23 -1.14 -11.03 -2.69
C ALA A 23 0.35 -10.74 -2.85
N ILE A 24 0.72 -10.08 -3.95
CA ILE A 24 2.10 -9.63 -4.20
C ILE A 24 2.13 -8.14 -3.87
N LEU A 25 2.94 -7.77 -2.89
CA LEU A 25 3.27 -6.37 -2.61
C LEU A 25 4.41 -5.96 -3.55
N SER A 26 4.11 -5.11 -4.52
CA SER A 26 5.09 -4.57 -5.46
C SER A 26 4.91 -3.06 -5.57
N HIS A 27 5.28 -2.34 -4.53
CA HIS A 27 5.57 -0.91 -4.67
C HIS A 27 7.08 -0.72 -4.63
N ARG A 28 7.62 -0.10 -5.67
CA ARG A 28 8.98 0.43 -5.66
C ARG A 28 8.87 1.88 -5.19
N TRP A 29 9.04 2.11 -3.89
CA TRP A 29 9.23 3.47 -3.40
C TRP A 29 10.57 3.97 -3.97
N LEU A 30 10.57 5.15 -4.57
CA LEU A 30 11.73 5.70 -5.27
C LEU A 30 12.70 6.28 -4.24
N GLY A 31 13.49 5.39 -3.64
CA GLY A 31 14.56 5.71 -2.70
C GLY A 31 14.63 4.68 -1.57
N ASP A 32 15.83 4.17 -1.27
CA ASP A 32 16.06 3.25 -0.13
C ASP A 32 15.72 3.90 1.22
N ASP A 33 15.61 5.25 1.24
CA ASP A 33 15.27 6.06 2.42
C ASP A 33 13.78 6.42 2.50
N GLU A 34 12.96 6.11 1.48
CA GLU A 34 11.51 6.36 1.50
C GLU A 34 10.73 5.09 1.91
N GLU A 35 10.80 4.73 3.19
CA GLU A 35 9.87 3.74 3.75
C GLU A 35 8.47 4.37 3.91
N VAL A 36 7.42 3.65 3.49
CA VAL A 36 6.02 4.04 3.71
C VAL A 36 5.43 3.11 4.75
N ILE A 37 5.11 3.68 5.92
CA ILE A 37 4.42 2.95 6.98
C ILE A 37 2.91 2.96 6.76
N LEU A 38 2.20 2.02 7.37
CA LEU A 38 0.74 1.93 7.28
C LEU A 38 0.04 3.25 7.64
N GLN A 39 0.55 3.97 8.64
CA GLN A 39 0.01 5.24 9.09
C GLN A 39 0.13 6.35 8.05
N ASP A 40 1.17 6.33 7.21
CA ASP A 40 1.34 7.26 6.09
C ASP A 40 0.32 7.03 4.97
N ILE A 41 -0.32 5.85 4.93
CA ILE A 41 -1.35 5.49 3.96
C ILE A 41 -2.74 5.83 4.53
N GLU A 42 -2.94 5.57 5.82
CA GLU A 42 -4.16 5.97 6.55
C GLU A 42 -4.30 7.49 6.62
N LEU A 43 -3.18 8.20 6.77
CA LEU A 43 -3.07 9.62 6.50
C LEU A 43 -2.85 9.82 5.00
N PRO A 44 -3.37 10.86 4.33
CA PRO A 44 -3.19 11.06 2.90
C PRO A 44 -1.74 11.44 2.48
N VAL A 45 -0.74 11.10 3.29
CA VAL A 45 0.68 11.48 3.16
C VAL A 45 1.42 10.60 2.15
N ALA A 46 1.01 9.35 1.96
CA ALA A 46 1.60 8.45 0.95
C ALA A 46 1.47 9.01 -0.47
N LYS A 47 0.44 9.83 -0.73
CA LYS A 47 0.21 10.50 -2.02
C LYS A 47 1.22 11.61 -2.32
N THR A 48 1.95 12.08 -1.31
CA THR A 48 2.96 13.14 -1.46
C THR A 48 4.38 12.58 -1.59
N LYS A 49 4.57 11.26 -1.52
CA LYS A 49 5.89 10.63 -1.65
C LYS A 49 6.26 10.45 -3.12
N LEU A 50 7.55 10.57 -3.45
CA LEU A 50 8.06 10.53 -4.82
C LEU A 50 7.75 9.19 -5.52
N GLY A 51 7.72 8.09 -4.77
CA GLY A 51 7.32 6.77 -5.27
C GLY A 51 5.85 6.66 -5.73
N TYR A 52 4.97 7.58 -5.32
CA TYR A 52 3.55 7.54 -5.70
C TYR A 52 3.32 7.86 -7.17
N GLU A 53 4.05 8.83 -7.73
CA GLU A 53 3.85 9.30 -9.11
C GLU A 53 4.22 8.26 -10.19
N ASN A 54 4.96 7.21 -9.83
CA ASN A 54 5.45 6.18 -10.75
C ASN A 54 4.82 4.78 -10.51
N SER A 55 3.75 4.69 -9.69
CA SER A 55 3.06 3.43 -9.33
C SER A 55 1.81 3.16 -10.16
#